data_AF-A0A2V3DVA1-F1
#
_entry.id   AF-A0A2V3DVA1-F1
#
_cell.length_a   1.000
_cell.length_b   1.000
_cell.length_c   1.000
_cell.angle_alpha   90.00
_cell.angle_beta   90.00
_cell.angle_gamma   90.00
#
_symmetry.space_group_name_H-M   'P 1'
#
loop_
_entity.id
_entity.type
_entity.pdbx_description
1 polymer ?
#
loop_
_entity_poly.entity_id
_entity_poly.type
_entity_poly.pdbx_seq_one_letter_code
_entity_poly.pdbx_strand_id
1 'polypeptide(L)'
;MAQKKFSKKTKLVAATAGLVLIGGGAAFAYWSTTGAGTGAETNADSNGTVTLVANFTAGLTPAGTRAVTYTASNPGTSSLYVGTLKNVVTTSDIGCLPADFTIPDVVSNTTVAAGAVDAPLTGTGTLTFKDTAINQDACKSATITLTVTSN
;
A
#
# COMPACT_ATOMS: atom_id res chain seq x y z
N MET A 1 -29.20 -39.15 -98.24
CA MET A 1 -29.77 -37.92 -98.83
C MET A 1 -30.95 -37.55 -97.93
N ALA A 2 -31.12 -36.39 -97.29
CA ALA A 2 -30.54 -35.06 -97.44
C ALA A 2 -30.39 -34.38 -96.05
N GLN A 3 -29.38 -33.50 -95.92
CA GLN A 3 -29.15 -32.65 -94.75
C GLN A 3 -30.09 -31.44 -94.74
N LYS A 4 -30.44 -30.91 -93.55
CA LYS A 4 -30.49 -29.44 -93.38
C LYS A 4 -30.28 -29.02 -91.92
N LYS A 5 -29.20 -28.28 -91.70
CA LYS A 5 -28.86 -27.51 -90.49
C LYS A 5 -29.67 -26.21 -90.47
N PHE A 6 -30.13 -25.77 -89.29
CA PHE A 6 -30.46 -24.37 -88.97
C PHE A 6 -30.05 -24.15 -87.50
N SER A 7 -28.87 -23.56 -87.22
CA SER A 7 -28.49 -22.13 -87.21
C SER A 7 -29.01 -21.36 -85.98
N LYS A 8 -28.06 -20.93 -85.14
CA LYS A 8 -28.19 -20.14 -83.91
C LYS A 8 -28.78 -18.74 -84.14
N LYS A 9 -29.28 -18.13 -83.04
CA LYS A 9 -29.61 -16.70 -82.74
C LYS A 9 -31.11 -16.57 -82.40
N THR A 10 -31.64 -15.89 -81.37
CA THR A 10 -31.14 -14.93 -80.37
C THR A 10 -32.39 -14.42 -79.60
N LYS A 11 -32.32 -14.24 -78.26
CA LYS A 11 -33.19 -13.39 -77.38
C LYS A 11 -34.68 -13.81 -77.28
N LEU A 12 -35.46 -13.59 -76.22
CA LEU A 12 -35.39 -13.10 -74.83
C LEU A 12 -36.88 -13.16 -74.37
N VAL A 13 -37.15 -13.08 -73.06
CA VAL A 13 -38.47 -12.78 -72.42
C VAL A 13 -39.36 -14.02 -72.20
N ALA A 14 -39.22 -14.71 -71.07
CA ALA A 14 -39.84 -14.43 -69.76
C ALA A 14 -41.33 -14.81 -69.68
N ALA A 15 -41.59 -15.95 -69.06
CA ALA A 15 -42.89 -16.27 -68.46
C ALA A 15 -42.63 -16.98 -67.12
N THR A 16 -42.61 -16.13 -66.09
CA THR A 16 -42.86 -16.40 -64.68
C THR A 16 -43.61 -17.71 -64.39
N ALA A 17 -42.90 -18.69 -63.86
CA ALA A 17 -43.46 -19.75 -63.04
C ALA A 17 -42.55 -19.86 -61.81
N GLY A 18 -43.15 -19.62 -60.64
CA GLY A 18 -42.47 -19.44 -59.37
C GLY A 18 -41.51 -20.59 -59.04
N LEU A 19 -40.24 -20.25 -58.91
CA LEU A 19 -39.33 -20.94 -58.02
C LEU A 19 -38.23 -19.96 -57.63
N VAL A 20 -38.48 -19.18 -56.58
CA VAL A 20 -37.40 -18.46 -55.88
C VAL A 20 -36.61 -19.51 -55.11
N LEU A 21 -35.74 -20.23 -55.83
CA LEU A 21 -34.54 -20.84 -55.29
C LEU A 21 -33.51 -19.70 -55.12
N ILE A 22 -33.59 -18.99 -53.99
CA ILE A 22 -32.40 -18.36 -53.41
C ILE A 22 -31.76 -19.51 -52.63
N GLY A 23 -30.73 -20.17 -53.15
CA GLY A 23 -29.42 -19.56 -53.24
C GLY A 23 -28.78 -19.71 -51.87
N GLY A 24 -27.83 -20.62 -51.74
CA GLY A 24 -27.26 -21.08 -50.48
C GLY A 24 -26.98 -19.96 -49.47
N GLY A 25 -27.57 -20.12 -48.29
CA GLY A 25 -27.16 -19.44 -47.07
C GLY A 25 -27.46 -20.41 -45.94
N ALA A 26 -26.44 -20.85 -45.22
CA ALA A 26 -26.61 -21.77 -44.10
C ALA A 26 -27.70 -21.24 -43.14
N ALA A 27 -28.62 -22.10 -42.73
CA ALA A 27 -29.56 -21.76 -41.68
C ALA A 27 -28.76 -21.60 -40.37
N PHE A 28 -28.53 -20.37 -39.94
CA PHE A 28 -28.05 -20.12 -38.59
C PHE A 28 -29.27 -19.97 -37.67
N ALA A 29 -29.63 -21.04 -36.98
CA ALA A 29 -30.50 -20.94 -35.81
C ALA A 29 -29.63 -20.45 -34.64
N TYR A 30 -29.91 -19.26 -34.13
CA TYR A 30 -29.30 -18.76 -32.90
C TYR A 30 -30.42 -18.42 -31.91
N TRP A 31 -30.32 -18.96 -30.69
CA TRP A 31 -31.05 -18.44 -29.54
C TRP A 31 -30.19 -17.35 -28.89
N SER A 32 -30.71 -16.12 -28.86
CA SER A 32 -30.11 -15.05 -28.04
C SER A 32 -30.36 -15.36 -26.56
N THR A 33 -29.30 -15.31 -25.76
CA THR A 33 -29.36 -15.39 -24.30
C THR A 33 -28.70 -14.16 -23.69
N THR A 34 -29.25 -13.65 -22.59
CA THR A 34 -28.65 -12.56 -21.80
C THR A 34 -28.27 -13.12 -20.44
N GLY A 35 -27.01 -12.94 -20.03
CA GLY A 35 -26.52 -13.31 -18.71
C GLY A 35 -26.01 -12.09 -17.97
N ALA A 36 -26.39 -11.96 -16.69
CA ALA A 36 -25.80 -11.01 -15.75
C ALA A 36 -25.17 -11.80 -14.60
N GLY A 37 -24.03 -11.35 -14.10
CA GLY A 37 -23.32 -11.99 -13.00
C GLY A 37 -22.64 -10.95 -12.11
N THR A 38 -22.62 -11.23 -10.82
CA THR A 38 -21.87 -10.47 -9.81
C THR A 38 -20.82 -11.39 -9.20
N GLY A 39 -19.62 -10.85 -8.95
CA GLY A 39 -18.60 -11.49 -8.12
C GLY A 39 -18.29 -10.58 -6.94
N ALA A 40 -18.15 -11.14 -5.75
CA ALA A 40 -17.76 -10.41 -4.55
C ALA A 40 -16.81 -11.29 -3.73
N GLU A 41 -15.72 -10.69 -3.25
CA GLU A 41 -14.74 -11.29 -2.36
C GLU A 41 -14.32 -10.25 -1.31
N THR A 42 -13.83 -10.71 -0.16
CA THR A 42 -13.31 -9.82 0.89
C THR A 42 -11.80 -9.59 0.71
N ASN A 43 -11.34 -8.35 0.84
CA ASN A 43 -9.91 -8.06 0.93
C ASN A 43 -9.30 -8.73 2.17
N ALA A 44 -7.99 -9.00 2.11
CA ALA A 44 -7.24 -9.51 3.25
C ALA A 44 -7.20 -8.49 4.40
N ASP A 45 -7.03 -8.99 5.62
CA ASP A 45 -6.73 -8.17 6.80
C ASP A 45 -5.39 -7.42 6.62
N SER A 46 -5.17 -6.39 7.45
CA SER A 46 -3.87 -5.71 7.51
C SER A 46 -2.75 -6.71 7.82
N ASN A 47 -1.59 -6.53 7.20
CA ASN A 47 -0.43 -7.40 7.33
C ASN A 47 0.35 -7.22 8.66
N GLY A 48 -0.27 -6.62 9.67
CA GLY A 48 0.27 -6.49 11.02
C GLY A 48 0.77 -5.08 11.36
N THR A 49 1.75 -5.01 12.27
CA THR A 49 2.34 -3.75 12.77
C THR A 49 3.77 -3.58 12.28
N VAL A 50 4.22 -2.32 12.18
CA VAL A 50 5.64 -2.01 12.01
C VAL A 50 6.38 -2.07 13.35
N THR A 51 7.64 -2.48 13.33
CA THR A 51 8.55 -2.35 14.49
C THR A 51 9.28 -1.03 14.38
N LEU A 52 9.14 -0.16 15.37
CA LEU A 52 9.75 1.18 15.41
C LEU A 52 10.98 1.20 16.31
N VAL A 53 12.01 1.93 15.90
CA VAL A 53 13.22 2.14 16.69
C VAL A 53 13.57 3.62 16.73
N ALA A 54 13.81 4.16 17.93
CA ALA A 54 14.39 5.48 18.14
C ALA A 54 15.91 5.38 18.33
N ASN A 55 16.65 6.26 17.66
CA ASN A 55 18.11 6.28 17.67
C ASN A 55 18.59 7.66 18.11
N PHE A 56 19.49 7.72 19.09
CA PHE A 56 20.12 8.95 19.56
C PHE A 56 21.47 8.65 20.21
N THR A 57 22.33 9.66 20.27
CA THR A 57 23.67 9.50 20.86
C THR A 57 23.64 9.60 22.38
N ALA A 58 24.55 8.86 23.02
CA ALA A 58 24.68 8.83 24.48
C ALA A 58 25.22 10.16 25.07
N GLY A 59 25.32 10.19 26.40
CA GLY A 59 25.97 11.28 27.14
C GLY A 59 25.13 12.55 27.29
N LEU A 60 23.80 12.42 27.30
CA LEU A 60 22.90 13.54 27.60
C LEU A 60 23.08 13.98 29.06
N THR A 61 23.33 15.27 29.27
CA THR A 61 23.52 15.90 30.59
C THR A 61 22.37 16.85 30.90
N PRO A 62 22.18 17.30 32.16
CA PRO A 62 21.22 18.36 32.47
C PRO A 62 21.43 19.59 31.57
N ALA A 63 20.33 20.26 31.21
CA ALA A 63 20.23 21.31 30.19
C ALA A 63 20.60 20.89 28.75
N GLY A 64 20.98 19.63 28.54
CA GLY A 64 21.37 19.12 27.23
C GLY A 64 20.19 18.71 26.36
N THR A 65 20.46 18.62 25.06
CA THR A 65 19.53 18.06 24.08
C THR A 65 20.21 17.03 23.18
N ARG A 66 19.42 16.13 22.59
CA ARG A 66 19.85 15.17 21.57
C ARG A 66 18.82 15.07 20.46
N ALA A 67 19.30 15.03 19.21
CA ALA A 67 18.47 14.68 18.08
C ALA A 67 18.14 13.18 18.12
N VAL A 68 16.88 12.85 17.85
CA VAL A 68 16.37 11.48 17.76
C VAL A 68 15.94 11.23 16.32
N THR A 69 16.47 10.17 15.72
CA THR A 69 16.01 9.67 14.41
C THR A 69 15.26 8.36 14.58
N TYR A 70 14.43 8.01 13.60
CA TYR A 70 13.56 6.85 13.69
C TYR A 70 13.72 5.93 12.49
N THR A 71 13.63 4.64 12.73
CA THR A 71 13.54 3.61 11.68
C THR A 71 12.33 2.72 11.92
N ALA A 72 11.85 2.09 10.84
CA ALA A 72 10.77 1.14 10.88
C ALA A 72 11.08 -0.13 10.07
N SER A 73 10.69 -1.28 10.61
CA SER A 73 10.71 -2.55 9.91
C SER A 73 9.28 -3.05 9.69
N ASN A 74 8.97 -3.45 8.47
CA ASN A 74 7.67 -4.00 8.06
C ASN A 74 7.85 -5.41 7.51
N PRO A 75 7.70 -6.47 8.34
CA PRO A 75 7.89 -7.85 7.89
C PRO A 75 6.72 -8.38 7.06
N GLY A 76 5.63 -7.64 6.94
CA GLY A 76 4.43 -8.10 6.24
C GLY A 76 4.49 -7.92 4.72
N THR A 77 3.38 -8.24 4.06
CA THR A 77 3.27 -8.35 2.59
C THR A 77 2.71 -7.12 1.88
N SER A 78 2.23 -6.11 2.59
CA SER A 78 1.77 -4.83 2.05
C SER A 78 2.47 -3.64 2.72
N SER A 79 2.40 -2.47 2.10
CA SER A 79 3.00 -1.26 2.67
C SER A 79 2.13 -0.71 3.80
N LEU A 80 2.77 -0.25 4.87
CA LEU A 80 2.11 0.32 6.05
C LEU A 80 2.46 1.81 6.20
N TYR A 81 1.54 2.58 6.73
CA TYR A 81 1.72 4.03 6.91
C TYR A 81 2.04 4.36 8.37
N VAL A 82 3.04 5.20 8.57
CA VAL A 82 3.46 5.74 9.87
C VAL A 82 3.14 7.23 9.91
N GLY A 83 2.09 7.58 10.66
CA GLY A 83 1.60 8.95 10.81
C GLY A 83 2.42 9.75 11.83
N THR A 84 1.93 9.81 13.07
CA THR A 84 2.60 10.52 14.17
C THR A 84 3.32 9.53 15.09
N LEU A 85 4.57 9.84 15.45
CA LEU A 85 5.39 9.10 16.40
C LEU A 85 5.21 9.70 17.80
N LYS A 86 4.86 8.85 18.76
CA LYS A 86 4.75 9.19 20.18
C LYS A 86 5.84 8.48 20.97
N ASN A 87 6.50 9.21 21.85
CA ASN A 87 7.63 8.70 22.62
C ASN A 87 7.27 8.62 24.10
N VAL A 88 7.58 7.48 24.73
CA VAL A 88 7.52 7.31 26.18
C VAL A 88 8.94 7.12 26.69
N VAL A 89 9.34 7.95 27.66
CA VAL A 89 10.66 7.86 28.29
C VAL A 89 10.59 6.93 29.49
N THR A 90 11.56 6.04 29.61
CA THR A 90 11.85 5.29 30.83
C THR A 90 13.33 5.38 31.18
N THR A 91 13.67 5.13 32.43
CA THR A 91 15.02 5.20 32.98
C THR A 91 15.33 3.91 33.75
N SER A 92 16.59 3.49 33.76
CA SER A 92 17.02 2.31 34.54
C SER A 92 17.03 2.54 36.04
N ASP A 93 17.20 3.79 36.48
CA ASP A 93 17.42 4.16 37.87
C ASP A 93 16.24 4.94 38.42
N ILE A 94 15.72 4.50 39.57
CA ILE A 94 14.52 5.08 40.18
C ILE A 94 14.68 6.56 40.57
N GLY A 95 15.91 6.99 40.87
CA GLY A 95 16.22 8.39 41.17
C GLY A 95 16.40 9.26 39.92
N CYS A 96 16.54 8.65 38.73
CA CYS A 96 16.57 9.38 37.48
C CYS A 96 15.14 9.46 36.93
N LEU A 97 14.46 10.57 37.16
CA LEU A 97 13.03 10.65 36.90
C LEU A 97 12.75 10.77 35.39
N PRO A 98 11.89 9.93 34.79
CA PRO A 98 11.49 10.10 33.39
C PRO A 98 10.86 11.48 33.09
N ALA A 99 10.24 12.11 34.09
CA ALA A 99 9.63 13.44 33.98
C ALA A 99 10.63 14.59 33.76
N ASP A 100 11.92 14.35 34.04
CA ASP A 100 12.99 15.30 33.74
C ASP A 100 13.32 15.33 32.25
N PHE A 101 12.83 14.35 31.49
CA PHE A 101 13.03 14.26 30.05
C PHE A 101 11.78 14.66 29.30
N THR A 102 11.95 15.39 28.21
CA THR A 102 10.85 15.77 27.31
C THR A 102 11.23 15.53 25.87
N ILE A 103 10.31 14.93 25.13
CA ILE A 103 10.40 14.74 23.70
C ILE A 103 8.99 14.90 23.11
N PRO A 104 8.74 15.92 22.28
CA PRO A 104 7.45 16.10 21.63
C PRO A 104 7.12 14.97 20.65
N ASP A 105 5.83 14.87 20.30
CA ASP A 105 5.37 14.02 19.20
C ASP A 105 5.98 14.50 17.88
N VAL A 106 6.31 13.55 17.00
CA VAL A 106 6.95 13.83 15.71
C VAL A 106 6.04 13.36 14.58
N VAL A 107 5.66 14.28 13.70
CA VAL A 107 4.93 13.92 12.48
C VAL A 107 5.92 13.29 11.50
N SER A 108 5.67 12.04 11.13
CA SER A 108 6.48 11.32 10.15
C SER A 108 5.82 11.39 8.77
N ASN A 109 4.61 10.84 8.63
CA ASN A 109 3.92 10.66 7.35
C ASN A 109 4.71 9.82 6.33
N THR A 110 5.35 8.75 6.81
CA THR A 110 6.14 7.83 5.96
C THR A 110 5.35 6.57 5.63
N THR A 111 5.39 6.16 4.35
CA THR A 111 4.98 4.81 3.95
C THR A 111 6.17 3.87 4.02
N VAL A 112 6.05 2.81 4.81
CA VAL A 112 7.05 1.75 4.97
C VAL A 112 6.68 0.59 4.06
N ALA A 113 7.50 0.33 3.05
CA ALA A 113 7.26 -0.71 2.06
C ALA A 113 7.20 -2.11 2.70
N ALA A 114 6.48 -3.03 2.05
CA ALA A 114 6.47 -4.45 2.43
C ALA A 114 7.88 -5.04 2.43
N GLY A 115 8.21 -5.83 3.45
CA GLY A 115 9.52 -6.45 3.62
C GLY A 115 10.66 -5.48 3.96
N ALA A 116 10.38 -4.20 4.20
CA ALA A 116 11.42 -3.24 4.55
C ALA A 116 12.03 -3.54 5.94
N VAL A 117 13.34 -3.39 6.05
CA VAL A 117 14.09 -3.55 7.30
C VAL A 117 14.83 -2.25 7.59
N ASP A 118 14.64 -1.73 8.80
CA ASP A 118 15.24 -0.49 9.31
C ASP A 118 15.14 0.70 8.34
N ALA A 119 14.00 0.81 7.65
CA ALA A 119 13.76 1.91 6.73
C ALA A 119 13.71 3.23 7.51
N PRO A 120 14.43 4.28 7.06
CA PRO A 120 14.40 5.57 7.73
C PRO A 120 13.01 6.19 7.63
N LEU A 121 12.53 6.71 8.75
CA LEU A 121 11.32 7.51 8.79
C LEU A 121 11.65 8.99 8.62
N THR A 122 10.75 9.74 7.99
CA THR A 122 10.82 11.20 7.96
C THR A 122 10.47 11.78 9.32
N GLY A 123 11.00 12.98 9.61
CA GLY A 123 10.86 13.65 10.89
C GLY A 123 11.96 13.27 11.89
N THR A 124 12.36 14.24 12.71
CA THR A 124 13.33 14.04 13.80
C THR A 124 12.77 14.58 15.10
N GLY A 125 13.03 13.87 16.19
CA GLY A 125 12.69 14.29 17.54
C GLY A 125 13.83 15.07 18.19
N THR A 126 13.52 15.82 19.23
CA THR A 126 14.52 16.42 20.11
C THR A 126 14.24 15.97 21.54
N LEU A 127 15.11 15.11 22.07
CA LEU A 127 15.10 14.71 23.48
C LEU A 127 15.82 15.78 24.29
N THR A 128 15.14 16.32 25.30
CA THR A 128 15.69 17.34 26.20
C THR A 128 15.73 16.80 27.62
N PHE A 129 16.84 17.04 28.33
CA PHE A 129 16.98 16.75 29.75
C PHE A 129 16.96 18.06 30.53
N LYS A 130 15.92 18.25 31.34
CA LYS A 130 15.73 19.47 32.14
C LYS A 130 16.81 19.60 33.19
N ASP A 131 17.30 20.82 33.35
CA ASP A 131 18.07 21.24 34.52
C ASP A 131 17.09 21.70 35.61
N THR A 132 17.10 21.00 36.75
CA THR A 132 16.17 21.26 37.85
C THR A 132 16.91 21.74 39.08
N ALA A 133 16.18 22.34 40.03
CA ALA A 133 16.76 22.71 41.33
C ALA A 133 17.03 21.51 42.26
N ILE A 134 16.71 20.29 41.83
CA ILE A 134 16.90 19.05 42.60
C ILE A 134 18.17 18.35 42.11
N ASN A 135 18.84 17.61 43.00
CA ASN A 135 19.99 16.80 42.62
C ASN A 135 19.58 15.68 41.65
N GLN A 136 20.14 15.69 40.43
CA GLN A 136 19.90 14.70 39.37
C GLN A 136 21.08 13.71 39.20
N ASP A 137 21.93 13.54 40.22
CA ASP A 137 23.10 12.67 40.17
C ASP A 137 22.75 11.19 39.93
N ALA A 138 21.54 10.78 40.32
CA ALA A 138 21.02 9.44 40.02
C ALA A 138 20.87 9.18 38.51
N CYS A 139 20.87 10.21 37.66
CA CYS A 139 20.91 10.06 36.20
C CYS A 139 22.31 9.79 35.64
N LYS A 140 23.38 9.88 36.45
CA LYS A 140 24.73 9.54 35.99
C LYS A 140 24.79 8.05 35.66
N SER A 141 25.18 7.73 34.44
CA SER A 141 25.24 6.37 33.91
C SER A 141 23.90 5.62 33.82
N ALA A 142 22.78 6.28 34.11
CA ALA A 142 21.46 5.71 33.91
C ALA A 142 21.18 5.53 32.41
N THR A 143 20.54 4.42 32.07
CA THR A 143 20.09 4.16 30.69
C THR A 143 18.73 4.81 30.48
N ILE A 144 18.64 5.67 29.47
CA ILE A 144 17.39 6.29 29.02
C ILE A 144 16.87 5.46 27.85
N THR A 145 15.63 5.02 27.92
CA THR A 145 14.97 4.27 26.84
C THR A 145 13.78 5.05 26.30
N LEU A 146 13.67 5.12 24.98
CA LEU A 146 12.50 5.66 24.29
C LEU A 146 11.69 4.51 23.71
N THR A 147 10.50 4.27 24.26
CA THR A 147 9.51 3.39 23.64
C THR A 147 8.68 4.22 22.66
N VAL A 148 8.67 3.82 21.39
CA VAL A 148 8.02 4.56 20.30
C VAL A 148 6.76 3.82 19.86
N THR A 149 5.67 4.56 19.67
CA THR A 149 4.43 4.07 19.07
C THR A 149 4.01 4.99 17.94
N SER A 150 3.19 4.50 17.00
CA SER A 150 2.72 5.29 15.87
C SER A 150 1.26 5.05 15.50
N ASN A 151 0.64 6.16 15.07
CA ASN A 151 -0.56 6.32 14.21
C ASN A 151 -1.10 7.75 14.39
#